data_AF-A0A522GZW2-F1
#
_entry.id   AF-A0A522GZW2-F1
#
_cell.length_a   1.000
_cell.length_b   1.000
_cell.length_c   1.000
_cell.angle_alpha   90.00
_cell.angle_beta   90.00
_cell.angle_gamma   90.00
#
_symmetry.space_group_name_H-M   'P 1'
#
loop_
_entity.id
_entity.type
_entity.pdbx_description
1 polymer ?
#
loop_
_entity_poly.entity_id
_entity_poly.type
_entity_poly.pdbx_seq_one_letter_code
_entity_poly.pdbx_strand_id
1 'polypeptide(L)'
;MPEQKARRAAAKDKQEGKSPSTQAGDFVREEIEHVRQQKHGARSTEQAIAIGLSKARRAGIKVPAGKSASPSTRKKARQDEAASKEESKPSSRRSKTAKDALKHEGHKAASKKSLSSHARKSVAKRSADSRSAAAKEAARTKGKEGRSAAAKKAARTRAKTQS
;
A
#
# COMPACT_ATOMS: atom_id res chain seq x y z
N MET A 1 0.11 -11.19 11.57
CA MET A 1 -1.04 -10.27 11.51
C MET A 1 -0.52 -8.84 11.47
N PRO A 2 -1.21 -7.89 10.83
CA PRO A 2 -0.77 -6.49 10.76
C PRO A 2 -0.71 -5.86 12.16
N GLU A 3 0.25 -4.95 12.38
CA GLU A 3 0.40 -4.29 13.67
C GLU A 3 -0.81 -3.38 13.98
N GLN A 4 -1.04 -3.10 15.26
CA GLN A 4 -2.13 -2.19 15.67
C GLN A 4 -2.01 -0.81 15.02
N LYS A 5 -0.78 -0.39 14.70
CA LYS A 5 -0.49 0.90 14.08
C LYS A 5 -1.14 1.06 12.71
N ALA A 6 -0.99 0.09 11.79
CA ALA A 6 -1.65 0.16 10.49
C ALA A 6 -3.17 0.13 10.60
N ARG A 7 -3.73 -0.65 11.54
CA ARG A 7 -5.18 -0.69 11.77
C ARG A 7 -5.73 0.67 12.23
N ARG A 8 -5.07 1.31 13.20
CA ARG A 8 -5.47 2.62 13.72
C ARG A 8 -5.37 3.70 12.65
N ALA A 9 -4.28 3.70 11.88
CA ALA A 9 -4.10 4.66 10.78
C ALA A 9 -5.18 4.48 9.70
N ALA A 10 -5.46 3.24 9.29
CA ALA A 10 -6.50 2.95 8.30
C ALA A 10 -7.91 3.30 8.80
N ALA A 11 -8.18 3.13 10.10
CA ALA A 11 -9.44 3.55 10.73
C ALA A 11 -9.59 5.07 10.72
N LYS A 12 -8.52 5.82 11.02
CA LYS A 12 -8.50 7.28 10.88
C LYS A 12 -8.74 7.71 9.44
N ASP A 13 -8.08 7.07 8.49
CA ASP A 13 -8.29 7.36 7.07
C ASP A 13 -9.74 7.10 6.64
N LYS A 14 -10.37 6.05 7.18
CA LYS A 14 -11.79 5.75 6.96
C LYS A 14 -12.70 6.83 7.56
N GLN A 15 -12.41 7.31 8.78
CA GLN A 15 -13.16 8.41 9.41
C GLN A 15 -13.05 9.72 8.61
N GLU A 16 -11.89 9.98 8.01
CA GLU A 16 -11.66 11.12 7.12
C GLU A 16 -12.28 10.94 5.72
N GLY A 17 -13.02 9.85 5.48
CA GLY A 17 -13.68 9.57 4.20
C GLY A 17 -12.71 9.27 3.05
N LYS A 18 -11.46 8.90 3.35
CA LYS A 18 -10.48 8.55 2.32
C LYS A 18 -10.81 7.23 1.64
N SER A 19 -10.35 7.08 0.40
CA SER A 19 -10.65 5.91 -0.41
C SER A 19 -10.02 4.62 0.17
N PRO A 20 -10.56 3.43 -0.16
CA PRO A 20 -10.00 2.16 0.31
C PRO A 20 -8.54 1.95 -0.07
N SER A 21 -8.10 2.49 -1.22
CA SER A 21 -6.70 2.40 -1.65
C SER A 21 -5.77 3.28 -0.81
N THR A 22 -6.26 4.42 -0.30
CA THR A 22 -5.53 5.24 0.66
C THR A 22 -5.41 4.54 2.01
N GLN A 23 -6.51 4.01 2.55
CA GLN A 23 -6.53 3.23 3.80
C GLN A 23 -5.56 2.03 3.74
N ALA A 24 -5.52 1.33 2.60
CA ALA A 24 -4.61 0.20 2.39
C ALA A 24 -3.13 0.60 2.32
N GLY A 25 -2.86 1.88 2.00
CA GLY A 25 -1.51 2.44 1.95
C GLY A 25 -0.78 2.34 3.30
N ASP A 26 -1.51 2.34 4.41
CA ASP A 26 -0.92 2.16 5.74
C ASP A 26 -0.34 0.76 5.95
N PHE A 27 -1.01 -0.27 5.44
CA PHE A 27 -0.52 -1.65 5.50
C PHE A 27 0.66 -1.88 4.57
N VAL A 28 0.63 -1.27 3.38
CA VAL A 28 1.76 -1.31 2.43
C VAL A 28 2.98 -0.58 3.00
N ARG A 29 2.77 0.55 3.65
CA ARG A 29 3.85 1.28 4.34
C ARG A 29 4.43 0.45 5.47
N GLU A 30 3.60 -0.16 6.31
CA GLU A 30 4.07 -1.05 7.39
C GLU A 30 4.92 -2.20 6.83
N GLU A 31 4.47 -2.84 5.75
CA GLU A 31 5.22 -3.92 5.10
C GLU A 31 6.59 -3.46 4.59
N ILE A 32 6.64 -2.28 3.95
CA ILE A 32 7.90 -1.68 3.51
C ILE A 32 8.82 -1.39 4.70
N GLU A 33 8.28 -0.90 5.82
CA GLU A 33 9.05 -0.66 7.05
C GLU A 33 9.57 -1.97 7.66
N HIS A 34 8.77 -3.04 7.67
CA HIS A 34 9.23 -4.36 8.13
C HIS A 34 10.40 -4.88 7.29
N VAL A 35 10.36 -4.67 5.97
CA VAL A 35 11.47 -5.02 5.08
C VAL A 35 12.70 -4.14 5.33
N ARG A 36 12.53 -2.83 5.58
CA ARG A 36 13.65 -1.93 5.94
C ARG A 36 14.30 -2.27 7.27
N GLN A 37 13.49 -2.62 8.26
CA GLN A 37 13.90 -3.02 9.60
C GLN A 37 14.44 -4.46 9.64
N GLN A 38 14.56 -5.13 8.49
CA GLN A 38 15.08 -6.50 8.37
C GLN A 38 14.29 -7.54 9.20
N LYS A 39 13.01 -7.27 9.52
CA LYS A 39 12.13 -8.27 10.17
C LYS A 39 11.89 -9.47 9.24
N HIS A 40 11.86 -9.20 7.94
CA HIS A 40 11.88 -10.16 6.84
C HIS A 40 12.29 -9.43 5.54
N GLY A 41 12.55 -10.16 4.46
CA GLY A 41 12.84 -9.63 3.14
C GLY A 41 11.63 -9.61 2.20
N ALA A 42 11.87 -9.16 0.98
CA ALA A 42 10.99 -9.31 -0.16
C ALA A 42 11.82 -9.34 -1.45
N ARG A 43 11.56 -10.32 -2.32
CA ARG A 43 12.24 -10.50 -3.62
C ARG A 43 12.03 -9.33 -4.57
N SER A 44 10.94 -8.58 -4.42
CA SER A 44 10.63 -7.41 -5.24
C SER A 44 9.73 -6.40 -4.53
N THR A 45 9.76 -5.15 -4.99
CA THR A 45 8.87 -4.08 -4.53
C THR A 45 7.40 -4.48 -4.69
N GLU A 46 7.06 -5.16 -5.79
CA GLU A 46 5.72 -5.63 -6.10
C GLU A 46 5.26 -6.71 -5.10
N GLN A 47 6.17 -7.60 -4.68
CA GLN A 47 5.86 -8.58 -3.65
C GLN A 47 5.56 -7.91 -2.31
N ALA A 48 6.38 -6.94 -1.88
CA ALA A 48 6.12 -6.18 -0.65
C ALA A 48 4.76 -5.46 -0.70
N ILE A 49 4.46 -4.79 -1.82
CA ILE A 49 3.15 -4.15 -2.00
C ILE A 49 2.02 -5.21 -1.96
N ALA A 50 2.21 -6.37 -2.59
CA ALA A 50 1.21 -7.44 -2.60
C ALA A 50 0.95 -8.03 -1.20
N ILE A 51 1.99 -8.23 -0.38
CA ILE A 51 1.85 -8.69 1.01
C ILE A 51 1.07 -7.65 1.81
N GLY A 52 1.43 -6.36 1.71
CA GLY A 52 0.72 -5.26 2.35
C GLY A 52 -0.75 -5.17 1.95
N LEU A 53 -1.07 -5.29 0.66
CA LEU A 53 -2.46 -5.30 0.17
C LEU A 53 -3.25 -6.52 0.66
N SER A 54 -2.60 -7.68 0.74
CA SER A 54 -3.23 -8.90 1.28
C SER A 54 -3.54 -8.76 2.78
N LYS A 55 -2.62 -8.13 3.54
CA LYS A 55 -2.85 -7.77 4.95
C LYS A 55 -4.03 -6.79 5.09
N ALA A 56 -4.13 -5.78 4.22
CA ALA A 56 -5.22 -4.80 4.24
C ALA A 56 -6.59 -5.47 4.00
N ARG A 57 -6.70 -6.35 2.99
CA ARG A 57 -7.95 -7.09 2.71
C ARG A 57 -8.38 -7.95 3.89
N ARG A 58 -7.44 -8.70 4.47
CA ARG A 58 -7.69 -9.53 5.68
C ARG A 58 -8.07 -8.69 6.91
N ALA A 59 -7.67 -7.42 6.94
CA ALA A 59 -8.06 -6.49 7.98
C ALA A 59 -9.42 -5.80 7.71
N GLY A 60 -10.13 -6.20 6.64
CA GLY A 60 -11.46 -5.68 6.31
C GLY A 60 -11.46 -4.44 5.42
N ILE A 61 -10.30 -4.01 4.89
CA ILE A 61 -10.25 -2.90 3.93
C ILE A 61 -10.69 -3.41 2.56
N LYS A 62 -11.73 -2.79 1.99
CA LYS A 62 -12.36 -3.16 0.70
C LYS A 62 -11.51 -2.72 -0.50
N VAL A 63 -10.33 -3.33 -0.66
CA VAL A 63 -9.42 -3.03 -1.77
C VAL A 63 -9.67 -3.98 -2.95
N PRO A 64 -10.31 -3.52 -4.04
CA PRO A 64 -10.56 -4.38 -5.18
C PRO A 64 -9.24 -4.84 -5.82
N ALA A 65 -9.27 -6.01 -6.44
CA ALA A 65 -8.21 -6.39 -7.37
C ALA A 65 -8.20 -5.44 -8.58
N GLY A 66 -7.03 -5.19 -9.16
CA GLY A 66 -6.91 -4.36 -10.36
C GLY A 66 -7.69 -4.96 -11.53
N LYS A 67 -8.18 -4.10 -12.44
CA LYS A 67 -8.98 -4.53 -13.61
C LYS A 67 -8.23 -5.52 -14.52
N SER A 68 -6.93 -5.32 -14.67
CA SER A 68 -6.02 -6.18 -15.44
C SER A 68 -5.37 -7.31 -14.61
N ALA A 69 -5.85 -7.55 -13.38
CA ALA A 69 -5.28 -8.60 -12.54
C ALA A 69 -5.66 -9.99 -13.08
N SER A 70 -4.69 -10.91 -13.02
CA SER A 70 -4.88 -12.30 -13.43
C SER A 70 -6.04 -12.96 -12.67
N PRO A 71 -6.68 -14.02 -13.23
CA PRO A 71 -7.72 -14.77 -12.53
C PRO A 71 -7.25 -15.28 -11.15
N SER A 72 -5.99 -15.75 -11.06
CA SER A 72 -5.38 -16.19 -9.80
C SER A 72 -5.28 -15.07 -8.77
N THR A 73 -4.88 -13.87 -9.18
CA THR A 73 -4.79 -12.69 -8.30
C THR A 73 -6.18 -12.26 -7.82
N ARG A 74 -7.18 -12.27 -8.71
CA ARG A 74 -8.57 -11.95 -8.35
C ARG A 74 -9.15 -12.98 -7.38
N LYS A 75 -8.91 -14.28 -7.61
CA LYS A 75 -9.30 -15.36 -6.69
C LYS A 75 -8.64 -15.16 -5.32
N LYS A 76 -7.35 -14.86 -5.29
CA LYS A 76 -6.61 -14.61 -4.04
C LYS A 76 -7.14 -13.39 -3.28
N ALA A 77 -7.42 -12.30 -3.97
CA ALA A 77 -8.02 -11.11 -3.35
C ALA A 77 -9.38 -11.43 -2.69
N ARG A 78 -10.25 -12.18 -3.38
CA ARG A 78 -11.54 -12.64 -2.82
C ARG A 78 -11.36 -13.54 -1.60
N GLN A 79 -10.38 -14.44 -1.61
CA GLN A 79 -10.07 -15.28 -0.45
C GLN A 79 -9.59 -14.45 0.75
N ASP A 80 -8.75 -13.45 0.51
CA ASP A 80 -8.26 -12.57 1.58
C ASP A 80 -9.37 -11.66 2.14
N GLU A 81 -10.32 -11.24 1.31
CA GLU A 81 -11.55 -10.56 1.74
C GLU A 81 -12.46 -11.48 2.54
N ALA A 82 -12.69 -12.72 2.09
CA ALA A 82 -13.49 -13.69 2.83
C ALA A 82 -12.87 -14.00 4.20
N ALA A 83 -11.55 -14.17 4.25
CA ALA A 83 -10.81 -14.38 5.49
C ALA A 83 -10.87 -13.19 6.47
N SER A 84 -11.35 -12.02 6.06
CA SER A 84 -11.60 -10.91 6.99
C SER A 84 -12.88 -11.05 7.81
N LYS A 85 -13.82 -11.90 7.34
CA LYS A 85 -15.10 -12.16 8.02
C LYS A 85 -15.02 -13.34 9.00
N GLU A 86 -14.04 -14.20 8.81
CA GLU A 86 -13.85 -15.42 9.59
C GLU A 86 -12.79 -15.20 10.69
N GLU A 87 -13.17 -15.38 11.95
CA GLU A 87 -12.22 -15.34 13.08
C GLU A 87 -11.47 -16.68 13.23
N SER A 88 -10.70 -17.06 12.21
CA SER A 88 -9.87 -18.27 12.27
C SER A 88 -8.42 -17.94 12.64
N LYS A 89 -7.90 -18.61 13.68
CA LYS A 89 -6.49 -18.48 14.05
C LYS A 89 -5.63 -19.22 13.02
N PRO A 90 -4.64 -18.56 12.39
CA PRO A 90 -3.75 -19.24 11.47
C PRO A 90 -2.89 -20.26 12.21
N SER A 91 -2.61 -21.39 11.57
CA SER A 91 -1.66 -22.38 12.11
C SER A 91 -0.32 -21.71 12.45
N SER A 92 0.15 -21.94 13.68
CA SER A 92 1.40 -21.37 14.18
C SER A 92 2.59 -21.85 13.35
N ARG A 93 2.65 -23.15 13.03
CA ARG A 93 3.70 -23.76 12.19
C ARG A 93 3.74 -23.13 10.81
N ARG A 94 2.60 -23.03 10.11
CA ARG A 94 2.51 -22.40 8.79
C ARG A 94 2.90 -20.92 8.81
N SER A 95 2.56 -20.22 9.89
CA SER A 95 2.91 -18.81 10.06
C SER A 95 4.42 -18.62 10.28
N LYS A 96 5.06 -19.52 11.03
CA LYS A 96 6.52 -19.50 11.23
C LYS A 96 7.26 -19.78 9.93
N THR A 97 6.92 -20.88 9.24
CA THR A 97 7.58 -21.27 7.99
C THR A 97 7.46 -20.20 6.90
N ALA A 98 6.29 -19.58 6.76
CA ALA A 98 6.09 -18.49 5.81
C ALA A 98 6.97 -17.26 6.13
N LYS A 99 7.15 -16.94 7.42
CA LYS A 99 8.05 -15.86 7.84
C LYS A 99 9.51 -16.21 7.60
N ASP A 100 9.91 -17.44 7.93
CA ASP A 100 11.30 -17.88 7.77
C ASP A 100 11.70 -17.90 6.30
N ALA A 101 10.81 -18.32 5.40
CA ALA A 101 11.03 -18.19 3.95
C ALA A 101 11.28 -16.73 3.54
N LEU A 102 10.49 -15.77 4.05
CA LEU A 102 10.70 -14.35 3.74
C LEU A 102 11.98 -13.79 4.34
N LYS A 103 12.51 -14.32 5.46
CA LYS A 103 13.80 -13.86 6.02
C LYS A 103 15.00 -14.13 5.11
N HIS A 104 14.89 -15.12 4.22
CA HIS A 104 15.95 -15.46 3.28
C HIS A 104 15.92 -14.57 2.02
N GLU A 105 14.87 -13.77 1.85
CA GLU A 105 14.74 -12.81 0.75
C GLU A 105 15.56 -11.53 1.01
N GLY A 106 15.92 -10.81 -0.05
CA GLY A 106 16.65 -9.55 0.08
C GLY A 106 15.81 -8.38 0.59
N HIS A 107 16.47 -7.31 1.06
CA HIS A 107 15.80 -6.09 1.56
C HIS A 107 15.75 -4.95 0.53
N LYS A 108 16.41 -5.10 -0.63
CA LYS A 108 16.50 -4.07 -1.68
C LYS A 108 15.13 -3.65 -2.23
N ALA A 109 14.11 -4.48 -2.10
CA ALA A 109 12.73 -4.19 -2.48
C ALA A 109 12.16 -2.93 -1.79
N ALA A 110 12.58 -2.65 -0.55
CA ALA A 110 12.11 -1.50 0.21
C ALA A 110 13.00 -0.24 0.07
N SER A 111 14.04 -0.32 -0.77
CA SER A 111 14.95 0.80 -1.00
C SER A 111 14.25 1.96 -1.71
N LYS A 112 14.76 3.17 -1.48
CA LYS A 112 14.23 4.39 -2.12
C LYS A 112 14.25 4.30 -3.65
N LYS A 113 15.33 3.74 -4.21
CA LYS A 113 15.51 3.57 -5.66
C LYS A 113 14.48 2.60 -6.24
N SER A 114 14.29 1.43 -5.60
CA SER A 114 13.32 0.42 -6.05
C SER A 114 11.87 0.92 -6.00
N LEU A 115 11.50 1.61 -4.92
CA LEU A 115 10.17 2.21 -4.77
C LEU A 115 9.92 3.34 -5.78
N SER A 116 10.93 4.19 -6.01
CA SER A 116 10.85 5.27 -7.00
C SER A 116 10.70 4.71 -8.42
N SER A 117 11.47 3.69 -8.78
CA SER A 117 11.37 3.03 -10.09
C SER A 117 9.97 2.43 -10.32
N HIS A 118 9.44 1.70 -9.34
CA HIS A 118 8.08 1.15 -9.43
C HIS A 118 7.04 2.26 -9.59
N ALA A 119 7.11 3.32 -8.78
CA ALA A 119 6.18 4.44 -8.89
C ALA A 119 6.22 5.13 -10.26
N ARG A 120 7.42 5.38 -10.82
CA ARG A 120 7.57 5.96 -12.16
C ARG A 120 6.96 5.05 -13.23
N LYS A 121 7.22 3.74 -13.18
CA LYS A 121 6.62 2.75 -14.09
C LYS A 121 5.10 2.73 -14.01
N SER A 122 4.53 2.79 -12.80
CA SER A 122 3.07 2.83 -12.62
C SER A 122 2.44 4.13 -13.16
N VAL A 123 3.09 5.28 -12.95
CA VAL A 123 2.59 6.58 -13.41
C VAL A 123 2.68 6.70 -14.93
N ALA A 124 3.72 6.13 -15.57
CA ALA A 124 3.88 6.13 -17.02
C ALA A 124 2.72 5.43 -17.74
N LYS A 125 2.06 4.46 -17.10
CA LYS A 125 0.91 3.72 -17.64
C LYS A 125 -0.44 4.45 -17.46
N ARG A 126 -0.47 5.59 -16.76
CA ARG A 126 -1.72 6.32 -16.48
C ARG A 126 -1.99 7.40 -17.52
N SER A 127 -3.22 7.45 -18.01
CA SER A 127 -3.72 8.54 -18.85
C SER A 127 -3.79 9.86 -18.08
N ALA A 128 -3.83 10.98 -18.80
CA ALA A 128 -4.01 12.31 -18.23
C ALA A 128 -5.28 12.39 -17.36
N ASP A 129 -6.40 11.83 -17.85
CA ASP A 129 -7.67 11.83 -17.14
C ASP A 129 -7.61 11.04 -15.83
N SER A 130 -6.97 9.87 -15.84
CA SER A 130 -6.79 9.08 -14.63
C SER A 130 -5.97 9.82 -13.56
N ARG A 131 -4.94 10.57 -13.99
CA ARG A 131 -4.14 11.40 -13.08
C ARG A 131 -4.96 12.57 -12.54
N SER A 132 -5.76 13.22 -13.39
CA SER A 132 -6.65 14.33 -13.00
C SER A 132 -7.72 13.89 -12.00
N ALA A 133 -8.40 12.77 -12.27
CA ALA A 133 -9.42 12.21 -11.38
C ALA A 133 -8.84 11.90 -10.00
N ALA A 134 -7.68 11.21 -9.93
CA ALA A 134 -7.02 10.91 -8.67
C ALA A 134 -6.61 12.17 -7.89
N ALA A 135 -6.16 13.22 -8.58
CA ALA A 135 -5.84 14.50 -7.95
C ALA A 135 -7.08 15.19 -7.35
N LYS A 136 -8.21 15.17 -8.08
CA LYS A 136 -9.49 15.71 -7.62
C LYS A 136 -10.01 14.96 -6.39
N GLU A 137 -9.97 13.62 -6.39
CA GLU A 137 -10.33 12.80 -5.22
C GLU A 137 -9.48 13.12 -3.99
N ALA A 138 -8.16 13.22 -4.16
CA ALA A 138 -7.26 13.55 -3.07
C ALA A 138 -7.50 14.97 -2.52
N ALA A 139 -7.86 15.93 -3.38
CA ALA A 139 -8.16 17.30 -2.96
C ALA A 139 -9.42 17.39 -2.09
N ARG A 140 -10.42 16.53 -2.33
CA ARG A 140 -11.69 16.48 -1.57
C ARG A 140 -11.50 16.06 -0.11
N THR A 141 -10.53 15.19 0.16
CA THR A 141 -10.31 14.57 1.49
C THR A 141 -9.16 15.19 2.30
N LYS A 142 -8.35 16.07 1.71
CA LYS A 142 -7.12 16.61 2.33
C LYS A 142 -7.33 17.70 3.39
N GLY A 143 -8.54 18.26 3.51
CA GLY A 143 -8.82 19.41 4.37
C GLY A 143 -8.11 20.71 3.92
N LYS A 144 -8.30 21.80 4.67
CA LYS A 144 -7.67 23.12 4.38
C LYS A 144 -6.15 23.04 4.53
N GLU A 145 -5.67 22.49 5.63
CA GLU A 145 -4.24 22.38 5.94
C GLU A 145 -3.49 21.49 4.94
N GLY A 146 -4.05 20.32 4.61
CA GLY A 146 -3.42 19.41 3.66
C GLY A 146 -3.38 19.96 2.23
N ARG A 147 -4.37 20.77 1.83
CA ARG A 147 -4.33 21.53 0.56
C ARG A 147 -3.24 22.61 0.59
N SER A 148 -3.15 23.38 1.66
CA SER A 148 -2.11 24.40 1.85
C SER A 148 -0.70 23.81 1.80
N ALA A 149 -0.44 22.73 2.55
CA ALA A 149 0.84 22.02 2.55
C ALA A 149 1.21 21.48 1.16
N ALA A 150 0.22 20.97 0.41
CA ALA A 150 0.43 20.49 -0.95
C ALA A 150 0.81 21.62 -1.92
N ALA A 151 0.14 22.78 -1.81
CA ALA A 151 0.45 23.96 -2.62
C ALA A 151 1.86 24.49 -2.33
N LYS A 152 2.23 24.62 -1.05
CA LYS A 152 3.59 25.02 -0.63
C LYS A 152 4.66 24.06 -1.18
N LYS A 153 4.40 22.75 -1.12
CA LYS A 153 5.30 21.75 -1.69
C LYS A 153 5.42 21.89 -3.21
N ALA A 154 4.32 22.12 -3.92
CA ALA A 154 4.32 22.32 -5.37
C ALA A 154 5.13 23.56 -5.78
N ALA A 155 4.98 24.67 -5.07
CA ALA A 155 5.75 25.89 -5.31
C ALA A 155 7.26 25.64 -5.14
N ARG A 156 7.66 24.99 -4.03
CA ARG A 156 9.07 24.61 -3.80
C ARG A 156 9.63 23.72 -4.91
N THR A 157 8.84 22.76 -5.40
CA THR A 157 9.29 21.89 -6.49
C THR A 157 9.45 22.63 -7.81
N ARG A 158 8.57 23.58 -8.13
CA ARG A 158 8.67 24.40 -9.35
C ARG A 158 9.91 25.28 -9.33
N ALA A 159 10.16 25.98 -8.21
CA ALA A 159 11.34 26.82 -8.03
C ALA A 159 12.64 26.02 -8.25
N LYS A 160 12.73 24.82 -7.65
CA LYS A 160 13.90 23.93 -7.80
C LYS A 160 14.10 23.38 -9.22
N THR A 161 13.05 23.30 -10.03
CA THR A 161 13.16 22.83 -11.43
C THR A 161 13.43 23.96 -12.42
N GLN A 162 13.25 25.21 -12.01
CA GLN A 162 13.50 26.40 -12.82
C GLN A 162 14.86 27.05 -12.54
N SER A 163 15.48 26.71 -11.40
CA SER A 163 16.89 26.96 -11.07
C SER A 163 17.79 25.88 -11.66
#